data_AF-A0A7W9T4X7-F1
#
_entry.id   AF-A0A7W9T4X7-F1
#
_cell.length_a   1.000
_cell.length_b   1.000
_cell.length_c   1.000
_cell.angle_alpha   90.00
_cell.angle_beta   90.00
_cell.angle_gamma   90.00
#
_symmetry.space_group_name_H-M   'P 1'
#
loop_
_entity.id
_entity.type
_entity.pdbx_description
1 polymer ?
#
loop_
_entity_poly.entity_id
_entity_poly.type
_entity_poly.pdbx_seq_one_letter_code
_entity_poly.pdbx_strand_id
1 'polypeptide(L)'
;MAFLSWAAKDALYGIDTSGGVHRSGDGGSTWKKAATVPGGRPQALTAVDAEHILAATQTGVYESKDGGNAFTMRLAVESSGAH
;
A
#
# COMPACT_ATOMS: atom_id res chain seq x y z
N MET A 1 12.49 0.69 -7.25
CA MET A 1 11.94 -0.65 -6.96
C MET A 1 10.46 -0.51 -6.69
N ALA A 2 9.62 -1.31 -7.33
CA ALA A 2 8.16 -1.36 -7.13
C ALA A 2 7.78 -2.75 -6.60
N PHE A 3 6.74 -2.85 -5.77
CA PHE A 3 6.28 -4.09 -5.15
C PHE A 3 4.84 -4.39 -5.58
N LEU A 4 4.52 -5.67 -5.79
CA LEU A 4 3.24 -6.17 -6.32
C LEU A 4 2.69 -7.30 -5.41
N SER A 5 1.40 -7.24 -5.08
CA SER A 5 0.69 -8.25 -4.27
C SER A 5 -0.70 -8.53 -4.83
N TRP A 6 -1.19 -9.75 -4.61
CA TRP A 6 -2.44 -10.28 -5.18
C TRP A 6 -3.30 -10.92 -4.10
N ALA A 7 -4.58 -10.58 -4.05
CA ALA A 7 -5.57 -11.25 -3.18
C ALA A 7 -6.74 -11.88 -3.96
N ALA A 8 -6.99 -11.42 -5.20
CA ALA A 8 -7.91 -12.04 -6.17
C ALA A 8 -7.47 -11.68 -7.60
N LYS A 9 -7.87 -12.48 -8.60
CA LYS A 9 -7.53 -12.25 -10.03
C LYS A 9 -7.97 -10.87 -10.56
N ASP A 10 -8.99 -10.28 -9.93
CA ASP A 10 -9.61 -9.02 -10.35
C ASP A 10 -9.27 -7.84 -9.42
N ALA A 11 -8.29 -7.98 -8.52
CA ALA A 11 -7.85 -6.90 -7.63
C ALA A 11 -6.34 -6.96 -7.41
N LEU A 12 -5.60 -6.21 -8.24
CA LEU A 12 -4.15 -6.07 -8.12
C LEU A 12 -3.80 -4.69 -7.56
N TYR A 13 -2.74 -4.66 -6.75
CA TYR A 13 -2.23 -3.45 -6.13
C TYR A 13 -0.74 -3.29 -6.38
N GLY A 14 -0.35 -2.07 -6.75
CA GLY A 14 1.04 -1.67 -6.91
C GLY A 14 1.30 -0.39 -6.14
N ILE A 15 2.54 -0.22 -5.67
CA ILE A 15 2.97 1.00 -5.01
C ILE A 15 4.27 1.52 -5.63
N ASP A 16 4.30 2.81 -5.94
CA ASP A 16 5.49 3.48 -6.47
C ASP A 16 6.40 4.02 -5.36
N THR A 17 7.60 4.47 -5.71
CA THR A 17 8.61 4.93 -4.74
C THR A 17 8.21 6.20 -3.98
N SER A 18 7.22 6.94 -4.48
CA SER A 18 6.67 8.13 -3.82
C SER A 18 5.50 7.82 -2.88
N GLY A 19 5.09 6.54 -2.79
CA GLY A 19 3.92 6.12 -2.03
C GLY A 19 2.62 6.14 -2.82
N GLY A 20 2.65 6.41 -4.12
CA GLY A 20 1.45 6.33 -4.94
C GLY A 20 0.97 4.88 -5.04
N VAL A 21 -0.24 4.63 -4.56
CA VAL A 21 -0.91 3.33 -4.62
C VAL A 21 -1.80 3.31 -5.85
N HIS A 22 -1.64 2.27 -6.67
CA HIS A 22 -2.36 2.05 -7.91
C HIS A 22 -3.12 0.73 -7.82
N ARG A 23 -4.35 0.74 -8.32
CA ARG A 23 -5.21 -0.44 -8.38
C ARG A 23 -5.51 -0.80 -9.83
N SER A 24 -5.54 -2.10 -10.10
CA SER A 24 -6.07 -2.66 -11.34
C SER A 24 -7.22 -3.62 -11.00
N GLY A 25 -8.33 -3.45 -11.73
CA GLY A 25 -9.51 -4.32 -11.65
C GLY A 25 -9.63 -5.31 -12.83
N ASP A 26 -8.67 -5.30 -13.75
CA ASP A 26 -8.72 -5.98 -15.04
C ASP A 26 -7.46 -6.85 -15.28
N GLY A 27 -6.98 -7.48 -14.21
CA GLY A 27 -5.84 -8.40 -14.25
C GLY A 27 -4.50 -7.74 -14.57
N GLY A 28 -4.37 -6.43 -14.32
CA GLY A 28 -3.15 -5.67 -14.58
C GLY A 28 -3.08 -5.00 -15.95
N SER A 29 -4.18 -5.04 -16.72
CA SER A 29 -4.24 -4.42 -18.06
C SER A 29 -4.26 -2.90 -17.97
N THR A 30 -5.01 -2.34 -17.03
CA THR A 30 -5.03 -0.90 -16.72
C THR A 30 -4.83 -0.67 -15.22
N TRP A 31 -4.15 0.43 -14.91
CA TRP A 31 -3.83 0.84 -13.54
C TRP A 31 -4.31 2.26 -13.30
N LYS A 32 -5.00 2.48 -12.18
CA LYS A 32 -5.45 3.80 -11.74
C LYS A 32 -4.87 4.11 -10.38
N LYS A 33 -4.31 5.32 -10.24
CA LYS A 33 -3.86 5.82 -8.94
C LYS A 33 -5.09 5.99 -8.04
N ALA A 34 -5.09 5.34 -6.89
CA ALA A 34 -6.15 5.44 -5.88
C ALA A 34 -5.81 6.54 -4.87
N ALA A 35 -4.65 6.43 -4.21
CA ALA A 35 -4.19 7.39 -3.21
C ALA A 35 -2.66 7.46 -3.15
N THR A 36 -2.14 8.26 -2.23
CA THR A 36 -0.74 8.21 -1.81
C THR A 36 -0.74 7.79 -0.34
N VAL A 37 -0.04 6.70 0.00
CA VAL A 37 0.09 6.27 1.40
C VAL A 37 0.96 7.28 2.17
N PRO A 38 0.61 7.65 3.41
CA PRO A 38 1.45 8.52 4.23
C PRO A 38 2.72 7.80 4.73
N GLY A 39 3.65 8.57 5.29
CA GLY A 39 4.80 8.01 6.01
C GLY A 39 6.05 7.76 5.18
N GLY A 40 6.17 8.47 4.06
CA GLY A 40 7.39 8.51 3.26
C GLY A 40 7.57 7.31 2.34
N ARG A 41 8.82 6.93 2.09
CA ARG A 41 9.14 5.92 1.09
C ARG A 41 8.58 4.55 1.48
N PRO A 42 7.77 3.90 0.62
CA PRO A 42 7.26 2.56 0.89
C PRO A 42 8.38 1.52 0.98
N GLN A 43 8.19 0.57 1.88
CA GLN A 43 9.07 -0.57 2.07
C GLN A 43 8.41 -1.89 1.66
N ALA A 44 7.09 -2.00 1.83
CA ALA A 44 6.32 -3.16 1.42
C ALA A 44 4.85 -2.81 1.19
N LEU A 45 4.17 -3.63 0.38
CA LEU A 45 2.73 -3.61 0.17
C LEU A 45 2.22 -5.04 0.14
N THR A 46 1.13 -5.32 0.83
CA THR A 46 0.42 -6.59 0.75
C THR A 46 -1.08 -6.37 0.66
N ALA A 47 -1.74 -7.21 -0.12
CA ALA A 47 -3.19 -7.27 -0.22
C ALA A 47 -3.68 -8.45 0.63
N VAL A 48 -4.57 -8.17 1.58
CA VAL A 48 -5.19 -9.16 2.46
C VAL A 48 -6.41 -9.77 1.75
N ASP A 49 -7.22 -8.92 1.12
CA ASP A 49 -8.35 -9.30 0.26
C ASP A 49 -8.51 -8.25 -0.87
N ALA A 50 -9.63 -8.29 -1.59
CA ALA A 50 -9.89 -7.44 -2.75
C ALA A 50 -10.07 -5.95 -2.44
N GLU A 51 -10.27 -5.57 -1.17
CA GLU A 51 -10.44 -4.18 -0.71
C GLU A 51 -9.51 -3.85 0.47
N HIS A 52 -8.93 -4.85 1.12
CA HIS A 52 -8.08 -4.67 2.28
C HIS A 52 -6.59 -4.80 1.92
N ILE A 53 -5.83 -3.72 2.13
CA ILE A 53 -4.38 -3.68 1.90
C ILE A 53 -3.63 -3.08 3.09
N LEU A 54 -2.39 -3.55 3.28
CA LEU A 54 -1.43 -3.03 4.24
C LEU A 54 -0.20 -2.50 3.50
N ALA A 55 0.24 -1.30 3.87
CA ALA A 55 1.44 -0.66 3.34
C ALA A 55 2.39 -0.31 4.48
N ALA A 56 3.61 -0.83 4.42
CA ALA A 56 4.69 -0.44 5.32
C ALA A 56 5.49 0.70 4.68
N THR A 57 5.68 1.78 5.42
CA THR A 57 6.45 2.96 5.03
C THR A 57 7.51 3.28 6.08
N GLN A 58 8.34 4.30 5.84
CA GLN A 58 9.43 4.65 6.76
C GLN A 58 8.95 5.01 8.17
N THR A 59 7.71 5.49 8.32
CA THR A 59 7.20 5.94 9.63
C THR A 59 6.17 4.99 10.25
N GLY A 60 5.74 3.94 9.56
CA GLY A 60 4.68 3.08 10.09
C GLY A 60 4.07 2.08 9.13
N VAL A 61 3.10 1.33 9.66
CA VAL A 61 2.21 0.48 8.89
C VAL A 61 0.85 1.15 8.78
N TYR A 62 0.35 1.25 7.56
CA TYR A 62 -0.93 1.84 7.21
C TYR A 62 -1.85 0.77 6.62
N GLU A 63 -3.13 0.83 6.98
CA GLU A 63 -4.18 -0.10 6.55
C GLU A 63 -5.24 0.66 5.77
N SER A 64 -5.66 0.09 4.65
CA SER A 64 -6.85 0.51 3.91
C SER A 64 -7.80 -0.68 3.86
N LYS A 65 -9.09 -0.42 4.06
CA LYS A 65 -10.18 -1.41 3.93
C LYS A 65 -11.18 -1.05 2.84
N ASP A 66 -10.77 -0.13 1.96
CA ASP A 66 -11.60 0.49 0.93
C ASP A 66 -10.89 0.54 -0.43
N GLY A 67 -10.03 -0.46 -0.68
CA GLY A 67 -9.37 -0.66 -1.96
C GLY A 67 -8.22 0.31 -2.23
N GLY A 68 -7.56 0.79 -1.17
CA GLY A 68 -6.45 1.73 -1.26
C GLY A 68 -6.87 3.18 -1.49
N ASN A 69 -8.14 3.51 -1.25
CA ASN A 69 -8.66 4.88 -1.39
C ASN A 69 -8.32 5.74 -0.16
N ALA A 70 -8.36 5.16 1.04
CA ALA A 70 -7.95 5.82 2.28
C ALA A 70 -7.10 4.91 3.17
N PHE A 71 -6.14 5.52 3.86
CA PHE A 71 -5.20 4.81 4.74
C PHE A 71 -5.30 5.32 6.18
N THR A 72 -5.42 4.39 7.11
CA THR A 72 -5.35 4.64 8.55
C THR A 72 -4.05 4.07 9.11
N MET A 73 -3.34 4.85 9.90
CA MET A 73 -2.13 4.39 10.58
C MET A 73 -2.49 3.34 11.64
N ARG A 74 -1.83 2.17 11.60
CA ARG A 74 -2.05 1.06 12.55
C ARG A 74 -0.89 0.86 13.50
N LEU A 75 0.31 1.16 13.04
CA LEU A 75 1.52 1.05 13.83
C LEU A 75 2.47 2.18 13.45
N ALA A 76 3.05 2.85 14.45
CA ALA A 76 4.17 3.76 14.24
C ALA A 76 5.48 2.98 14.29
N VAL A 77 6.40 3.32 13.39
CA VAL A 77 7.81 3.02 13.63
C VAL A 77 8.27 4.00 14.69
N GLU A 78 8.36 3.54 15.93
CA GLU A 78 9.04 4.30 16.97
C GLU A 78 10.54 4.22 16.69
N SER A 79 11.15 5.37 16.40
CA SER A 79 12.58 5.52 16.52
C SER A 79 12.91 5.40 18.00
N SER A 80 13.31 4.22 18.47
CA SER A 80 14.16 4.16 19.65
C SER A 80 15.45 4.90 19.29
N GLY A 81 15.52 6.18 19.65
CA GLY A 81 16.72 6.97 19.48
C GLY A 81 17.90 6.30 20.20
N ALA A 82 19.08 6.43 19.60
CA ALA A 82 20.39 6.06 20.11
C ALA A 82 20.74 4.55 20.11
N HIS A 83 21.54 4.17 19.12
CA HIS A 83 22.76 3.40 19.36
C HIS A 83 23.95 4.28 19.00
#